data_AF-A0A3B8WKI1-F1
#
_entry.id   AF-A0A3B8WKI1-F1
#
_cell.length_a   1.000
_cell.length_b   1.000
_cell.length_c   1.000
_cell.angle_alpha   90.00
_cell.angle_beta   90.00
_cell.angle_gamma   90.00
#
_symmetry.space_group_name_H-M   'P 1'
#
loop_
_entity.id
_entity.type
_entity.pdbx_description
1 polymer ?
#
loop_
_entity_poly.entity_id
_entity_poly.type
_entity_poly.pdbx_seq_one_letter_code
_entity_poly.pdbx_strand_id
1 'polypeptide(L)'
;MRRNEPVTGHEREYPAHYHLITTTDLKGKITAANEEFAEVAGYSIDELVGQPHNLIRHPDMPPEAFANLWETIRKGDSWRGMVKNRCKNGDHYWV
;
A
#
# COMPACT_ATOMS: atom_id res chain seq x y z
N MET A 1 13.42 8.88 -3.35
CA MET A 1 12.26 8.08 -2.87
C MET A 1 11.13 9.04 -2.53
N ARG A 2 9.88 8.71 -2.89
CA ARG A 2 8.71 9.53 -2.55
C ARG A 2 8.52 9.50 -1.04
N ARG A 3 8.57 10.67 -0.39
CA ARG A 3 8.28 10.81 1.04
C ARG A 3 6.84 11.30 1.16
N ASN A 4 5.96 10.43 1.65
CA ASN A 4 4.55 10.77 1.81
C ASN A 4 4.35 11.38 3.20
N GLU A 5 3.96 12.65 3.23
CA GLU A 5 3.66 13.43 4.44
C GLU A 5 2.24 14.00 4.33
N PRO A 6 1.54 14.29 5.45
CA PRO A 6 1.98 14.12 6.85
C PRO A 6 1.95 12.66 7.32
N VAL A 7 2.63 12.36 8.43
CA VAL A 7 2.47 11.12 9.20
C VAL A 7 2.03 11.48 10.61
N THR A 8 0.90 10.94 11.06
CA THR A 8 0.30 11.27 12.37
C THR A 8 0.81 10.36 13.48
N GLY A 9 1.28 9.16 13.13
CA GLY A 9 1.63 8.11 14.09
C GLY A 9 0.42 7.39 14.69
N HIS A 10 -0.81 7.75 14.30
CA HIS A 10 -2.02 7.05 14.72
C HIS A 10 -2.25 5.82 13.85
N GLU A 11 -2.48 4.69 14.51
CA GLU A 11 -2.86 3.45 13.85
C GLU A 11 -4.36 3.47 13.53
N ARG A 12 -4.70 3.12 12.30
CA ARG A 12 -6.06 2.92 11.83
C ARG A 12 -6.33 1.42 11.78
N GLU A 13 -6.99 0.94 12.83
CA GLU A 13 -7.56 -0.40 12.84
C GLU A 13 -8.72 -0.52 11.87
N TYR A 14 -8.96 -1.72 11.38
CA TYR A 14 -10.05 -2.06 10.48
C TYR A 14 -10.59 -3.46 10.81
N PRO A 15 -11.85 -3.78 10.41
CA PRO A 15 -12.46 -5.05 10.79
C PRO A 15 -11.65 -6.27 10.31
N ALA A 16 -11.52 -7.29 11.16
CA ALA A 16 -10.71 -8.47 10.86
C ALA A 16 -11.17 -9.30 9.64
N HIS A 17 -12.38 -9.06 9.14
CA HIS A 17 -12.92 -9.72 7.95
C HIS A 17 -12.59 -8.98 6.63
N TYR A 18 -11.99 -7.79 6.70
CA TYR A 18 -11.61 -7.02 5.51
C TYR A 18 -10.43 -7.70 4.80
N HIS A 19 -10.51 -7.75 3.48
CA HIS A 19 -9.45 -8.21 2.58
C HIS A 19 -8.97 -7.02 1.75
N LEU A 20 -7.84 -6.43 2.12
CA LEU A 20 -7.32 -5.26 1.43
C LEU A 20 -6.62 -5.68 0.14
N ILE A 21 -7.29 -5.49 -1.01
CA ILE A 21 -6.85 -6.02 -2.30
C ILE A 21 -6.61 -4.89 -3.29
N THR A 22 -5.42 -4.90 -3.90
CA THR A 22 -5.08 -4.10 -5.08
C THR A 22 -4.48 -4.97 -6.16
N THR A 23 -4.66 -4.58 -7.41
CA THR A 23 -3.94 -5.14 -8.55
C THR A 23 -3.08 -4.06 -9.19
N THR A 24 -1.89 -4.41 -9.66
CA THR A 24 -1.00 -3.48 -10.36
C THR A 24 -0.56 -4.04 -11.70
N ASP A 25 -0.13 -3.14 -12.59
CA ASP A 25 0.69 -3.53 -13.75
C ASP A 25 2.11 -3.93 -13.32
N LEU A 26 2.92 -4.38 -14.28
CA LEU A 26 4.32 -4.78 -14.05
C LEU A 26 5.25 -3.63 -13.62
N LYS A 27 4.78 -2.37 -13.70
CA LYS A 27 5.50 -1.18 -13.26
C LYS A 27 5.03 -0.70 -11.88
N GLY A 28 4.08 -1.40 -11.26
CA GLY A 28 3.52 -1.06 -9.95
C GLY A 28 2.48 0.06 -9.97
N LYS A 29 1.87 0.35 -11.13
CA LYS A 29 0.72 1.25 -11.23
C LYS A 29 -0.55 0.46 -10.92
N ILE A 30 -1.38 0.98 -10.00
CA ILE A 30 -2.63 0.37 -9.59
C ILE A 30 -3.58 0.32 -10.79
N THR A 31 -4.11 -0.86 -11.10
CA THR A 31 -5.12 -1.10 -12.13
C THR A 31 -6.51 -1.31 -11.53
N ALA A 32 -6.58 -1.81 -10.30
CA ALA A 32 -7.82 -1.99 -9.55
C ALA A 32 -7.53 -1.98 -8.04
N ALA A 33 -8.55 -1.60 -7.26
CA ALA A 33 -8.59 -1.75 -5.81
C ALA A 33 -10.02 -2.11 -5.40
N ASN A 34 -10.20 -2.79 -4.27
CA ASN A 34 -11.53 -3.02 -3.71
C ASN A 34 -11.95 -1.91 -2.73
N GLU A 35 -13.24 -1.86 -2.40
CA GLU A 35 -13.83 -0.83 -1.54
C GLU A 35 -13.22 -0.83 -0.14
N GLU A 36 -12.97 -2.00 0.44
CA GLU A 36 -12.36 -2.14 1.77
C GLU A 36 -10.96 -1.50 1.83
N PHE A 37 -10.12 -1.73 0.81
CA PHE A 37 -8.82 -1.07 0.70
C PHE A 37 -8.96 0.45 0.58
N ALA A 38 -9.87 0.93 -0.29
CA ALA A 38 -10.09 2.35 -0.50
C ALA A 38 -10.55 3.05 0.78
N GLU A 39 -11.48 2.42 1.50
CA GLU A 39 -11.98 2.88 2.79
C GLU A 39 -10.85 3.01 3.80
N VAL A 40 -10.07 1.95 4.03
CA VAL A 40 -8.97 1.92 5.02
C VAL A 40 -7.85 2.88 4.65
N ALA A 41 -7.46 2.94 3.38
CA ALA A 41 -6.42 3.87 2.92
C ALA A 41 -6.91 5.33 2.90
N GLY A 42 -8.22 5.57 2.93
CA GLY A 42 -8.83 6.91 2.91
C GLY A 42 -8.77 7.58 1.54
N TYR A 43 -8.76 6.80 0.46
CA TYR A 43 -8.81 7.27 -0.92
C TYR A 43 -10.10 6.79 -1.58
N SER A 44 -10.58 7.54 -2.58
CA SER A 44 -11.55 6.98 -3.52
C SER A 44 -10.87 6.04 -4.52
N ILE A 45 -11.62 5.13 -5.13
CA ILE A 45 -11.10 4.23 -6.19
C ILE A 45 -10.50 5.03 -7.35
N ASP A 46 -11.13 6.14 -7.74
CA ASP A 46 -10.66 7.01 -8.82
C ASP A 46 -9.32 7.68 -8.49
N GLU A 47 -9.05 7.96 -7.22
CA GLU A 47 -7.76 8.48 -6.77
C GLU A 47 -6.67 7.40 -6.73
N LEU A 48 -7.05 6.13 -6.64
CA LEU A 48 -6.11 5.00 -6.58
C LEU A 48 -5.74 4.49 -7.97
N VAL A 49 -6.74 4.27 -8.83
CA VAL A 49 -6.54 3.70 -10.16
C VAL A 49 -5.67 4.62 -11.00
N GLY A 50 -4.64 4.04 -11.60
CA GLY A 50 -3.67 4.76 -12.42
C GLY A 50 -2.54 5.44 -11.63
N GLN A 51 -2.56 5.40 -10.30
CA GLN A 51 -1.47 5.89 -9.46
C GLN A 51 -0.43 4.79 -9.17
N PRO A 52 0.84 5.14 -8.92
CA PRO A 52 1.82 4.18 -8.43
C PRO A 52 1.44 3.71 -7.01
N HIS A 53 1.56 2.40 -6.74
CA HIS A 53 1.22 1.80 -5.45
C HIS A 53 2.02 2.39 -4.27
N ASN A 54 3.17 3.01 -4.54
CA ASN A 54 3.94 3.73 -3.52
C ASN A 54 3.27 5.02 -3.00
N LEU A 55 2.10 5.40 -3.53
CA LEU A 55 1.22 6.45 -2.99
C LEU A 55 0.89 6.23 -1.51
N ILE A 56 0.68 4.98 -1.11
CA ILE A 56 0.36 4.58 0.27
C ILE A 56 1.59 4.13 1.07
N ARG A 57 2.80 4.30 0.54
CA ARG A 57 4.01 3.86 1.26
C ARG A 57 4.21 4.71 2.50
N HIS A 58 4.40 4.07 3.65
CA HIS A 58 4.83 4.73 4.87
C HIS A 58 6.35 5.01 4.84
N PRO A 59 6.83 6.19 5.30
CA PRO A 59 8.27 6.50 5.32
C PRO A 59 9.09 5.58 6.21
N ASP A 60 8.53 5.04 7.29
CA ASP A 60 9.19 4.05 8.16
C ASP A 60 9.52 2.72 7.45
N MET A 61 8.90 2.42 6.31
CA MET A 61 9.15 1.15 5.64
C MET A 61 10.53 1.13 4.97
N PRO A 62 11.42 0.19 5.36
CA PRO A 62 12.77 0.12 4.84
C PRO A 62 12.75 -0.12 3.32
N PRO A 63 13.56 0.61 2.54
CA PRO A 63 13.76 0.35 1.11
C PRO A 63 14.01 -1.12 0.75
N GLU A 64 14.71 -1.83 1.61
CA GLU A 64 15.13 -3.22 1.46
C GLU A 64 13.93 -4.17 1.38
N ALA A 65 12.84 -3.89 2.12
CA ALA A 65 11.62 -4.68 2.04
C ALA A 65 11.00 -4.64 0.64
N PHE A 66 10.98 -3.46 0.02
CA PHE A 66 10.47 -3.32 -1.35
C PHE A 66 11.46 -3.84 -2.40
N ALA A 67 12.77 -3.72 -2.16
CA ALA A 67 13.76 -4.34 -3.03
C ALA A 67 13.58 -5.86 -3.09
N ASN A 68 13.39 -6.49 -1.92
CA ASN A 68 13.11 -7.91 -1.81
C ASN A 68 11.78 -8.29 -2.48
N LEU A 69 10.69 -7.54 -2.24
CA LEU A 69 9.41 -7.71 -2.96
C LEU A 69 9.63 -7.75 -4.48
N TRP A 70 10.27 -6.73 -5.05
CA TRP A 70 10.48 -6.64 -6.49
C TRP A 70 11.38 -7.74 -7.03
N GLU A 71 12.40 -8.15 -6.29
CA GLU A 71 13.26 -9.27 -6.67
C GLU A 71 12.46 -10.58 -6.72
N THR A 72 11.63 -10.86 -5.71
CA THR A 72 10.80 -12.07 -5.62
C THR A 72 9.77 -12.14 -6.75
N ILE A 73 8.95 -11.10 -6.93
CA ILE A 73 7.87 -11.15 -7.93
C ILE A 73 8.37 -11.16 -9.38
N ARG A 74 9.57 -10.60 -9.65
CA ARG A 74 10.21 -10.68 -10.97
C ARG A 74 10.70 -12.08 -11.31
N LYS A 75 10.95 -12.94 -10.32
CA LYS A 75 11.27 -14.35 -10.52
C LYS A 75 10.01 -15.20 -10.80
N GLY A 76 8.82 -14.61 -10.70
CA GLY A 76 7.53 -15.31 -10.78
C GLY A 76 7.07 -15.90 -9.44
N ASP A 77 7.78 -15.61 -8.36
CA ASP A 77 7.49 -16.12 -7.02
C ASP A 77 6.50 -15.20 -6.27
N SER A 78 5.73 -15.79 -5.35
CA SER A 78 4.88 -15.03 -4.44
C SER A 78 5.71 -14.44 -3.29
N TRP A 79 5.50 -13.16 -3.01
CA TRP A 79 6.13 -12.48 -1.88
C TRP A 79 5.16 -12.34 -0.70
N ARG A 80 5.67 -12.46 0.52
CA ARG A 80 4.93 -12.21 1.75
C ARG A 80 5.82 -11.49 2.76
N GLY A 81 5.29 -10.44 3.36
CA GLY A 81 5.95 -9.69 4.42
C GLY A 81 5.00 -8.66 5.02
N MET A 82 5.33 -8.20 6.23
CA MET A 82 4.57 -7.15 6.93
C MET A 82 4.88 -5.78 6.31
N VAL A 83 3.86 -4.99 6.01
CA VAL A 83 3.99 -3.67 5.41
C VAL A 83 3.17 -2.64 6.20
N LYS A 84 3.84 -1.60 6.68
CA LYS A 84 3.22 -0.38 7.19
C LYS A 84 2.83 0.51 6.01
N ASN A 85 1.54 0.77 5.86
CA ASN A 85 1.00 1.67 4.85
C ASN A 85 0.48 2.95 5.49
N ARG A 86 0.44 4.03 4.71
CA ARG A 86 0.02 5.37 5.12
C ARG A 86 -1.32 5.70 4.47
N CYS A 87 -2.29 6.07 5.30
CA CYS A 87 -3.58 6.61 4.89
C CYS A 87 -3.43 8.00 4.26
N LYS A 88 -4.39 8.45 3.45
CA LYS A 88 -4.40 9.79 2.84
C LYS A 88 -4.21 10.92 3.86
N ASN A 89 -4.87 10.81 5.01
CA ASN A 89 -4.83 11.78 6.11
C ASN A 89 -3.52 11.74 6.94
N GLY A 90 -2.67 10.73 6.73
CA GLY A 90 -1.40 10.56 7.45
C GLY A 90 -1.38 9.51 8.55
N ASP A 91 -2.52 8.90 8.87
CA ASP A 91 -2.57 7.71 9.73
C ASP A 91 -1.90 6.51 9.05
N HIS A 92 -1.79 5.39 9.75
CA HIS A 92 -1.18 4.19 9.20
C HIS A 92 -1.96 2.92 9.50
N TYR A 93 -1.78 1.90 8.68
CA TYR A 93 -2.34 0.57 8.88
C TYR A 93 -1.32 -0.49 8.47
N TRP A 94 -1.47 -1.71 8.99
CA TRP A 94 -0.56 -2.82 8.77
C TRP A 94 -1.20 -3.89 7.90
N VAL A 95 -0.43 -4.49 6.99
CA VAL A 95 -0.81 -5.67 6.18
C VAL A 95 0.29 -6.71 6.15
#